data_AF-A0A2V8CX95-F1
#
_entry.id   AF-A0A2V8CX95-F1
#
_cell.length_a   1.000
_cell.length_b   1.000
_cell.length_c   1.000
_cell.angle_alpha   90.00
_cell.angle_beta   90.00
_cell.angle_gamma   90.00
#
_symmetry.space_group_name_H-M   'P 1'
#
loop_
_entity.id
_entity.type
_entity.pdbx_description
1 polymer ?
#
loop_
_entity_poly.entity_id
_entity_poly.type
_entity_poly.pdbx_seq_one_letter_code
_entity_poly.pdbx_strand_id
1 'polypeptide(L)'
;MLGASDRSHVVLGDFEFPTMAQIWLAQQRRGASIRWARAAGDGLEIDAYERVIDERTLIVPATHVCFRNGHKTDMAALTRLAHTRGALVFVDDYQRTGSGPIDVHALGIDFMVTGCLKYLLAAAGVAFLYVRRD
;
A
#
# COMPACT_ATOMS: atom_id res chain seq x y z
N MET A 1 13.77 -12.25 -10.45
CA MET A 1 14.36 -11.07 -11.09
C MET A 1 13.24 -10.05 -11.24
N LEU A 2 13.36 -8.88 -10.62
CA LEU A 2 12.54 -7.73 -11.03
C LEU A 2 13.00 -7.41 -12.46
N GLY A 3 12.14 -7.67 -13.45
CA GLY A 3 12.50 -7.58 -14.87
C GLY A 3 12.59 -6.14 -15.37
N ALA A 4 13.45 -5.93 -16.38
CA ALA A 4 13.54 -4.85 -17.38
C ALA A 4 13.39 -3.36 -17.00
N SER A 5 13.04 -3.00 -15.77
CA SER A 5 12.89 -1.62 -15.31
C SER A 5 14.00 -1.24 -14.33
N ASP A 6 14.56 -0.03 -14.48
CA ASP A 6 15.52 0.55 -13.52
C ASP A 6 14.87 0.98 -12.19
N ARG A 7 13.54 0.80 -12.08
CA ARG A 7 12.75 1.07 -10.87
C ARG A 7 12.94 -0.05 -9.85
N SER A 8 13.54 0.29 -8.72
CA SER A 8 13.78 -0.65 -7.62
C SER A 8 13.33 -0.12 -6.27
N HIS A 9 12.86 1.13 -6.18
CA HIS A 9 12.43 1.68 -4.90
C HIS A 9 11.05 1.11 -4.52
N VAL A 10 10.93 0.69 -3.26
CA VAL A 10 9.66 0.35 -2.62
C VAL A 10 9.45 1.35 -1.49
N VAL A 11 8.38 2.14 -1.56
CA VAL A 11 8.08 3.17 -0.56
C VAL A 11 7.08 2.62 0.44
N LEU A 12 7.49 2.44 1.69
CA LEU A 12 6.64 1.99 2.80
C LEU A 12 6.27 3.16 3.72
N GLY A 13 5.07 3.13 4.29
CA GLY A 13 4.67 4.03 5.37
C GLY A 13 5.00 3.49 6.76
N ASP A 14 5.21 4.36 7.75
CA ASP A 14 5.41 3.92 9.15
C ASP A 14 4.17 3.22 9.78
N PHE A 15 3.02 3.26 9.10
CA PHE A 15 1.75 2.70 9.56
C PHE A 15 1.40 1.34 8.93
N GLU A 16 2.30 0.77 8.12
CA GLU A 16 2.08 -0.56 7.56
C GLU A 16 1.84 -1.62 8.63
N PHE A 17 0.93 -2.55 8.35
CA PHE A 17 0.84 -3.77 9.14
C PHE A 17 2.18 -4.54 9.06
N PRO A 18 2.67 -5.15 10.16
CA PRO A 18 4.00 -5.76 10.18
C PRO A 18 4.23 -6.77 9.06
N THR A 19 3.25 -7.62 8.75
CA THR A 19 3.37 -8.59 7.66
C THR A 19 3.52 -7.91 6.30
N MET A 20 2.79 -6.81 6.05
CA MET A 20 2.94 -6.03 4.82
C MET A 20 4.37 -5.50 4.69
N ALA A 21 4.87 -4.80 5.71
CA ALA A 21 6.23 -4.26 5.69
C ALA A 21 7.32 -5.35 5.56
N GLN A 22 7.19 -6.46 6.30
CA GLN A 22 8.17 -7.55 6.31
C GLN A 22 8.33 -8.22 4.94
N ILE A 23 7.23 -8.42 4.20
CA ILE A 23 7.27 -9.01 2.85
C ILE A 23 8.10 -8.14 1.90
N TRP A 24 7.95 -6.82 1.98
CA TRP A 24 8.70 -5.86 1.16
C TRP A 24 10.15 -5.72 1.60
N LEU A 25 10.42 -5.67 2.91
CA LEU A 25 11.78 -5.71 3.46
C LEU A 25 12.55 -6.96 2.99
N ALA A 26 11.89 -8.12 2.94
CA ALA A 26 12.51 -9.34 2.43
C ALA A 26 12.94 -9.24 0.95
N GLN A 27 12.32 -8.35 0.16
CA GLN A 27 12.72 -8.11 -1.23
C GLN A 27 14.04 -7.35 -1.37
N GLN A 28 14.60 -6.79 -0.30
CA GLN A 28 15.94 -6.16 -0.34
C GLN A 28 17.01 -7.14 -0.82
N ARG A 29 16.91 -8.40 -0.39
CA ARG A 29 17.80 -9.49 -0.85
C ARG A 29 17.68 -9.79 -2.35
N ARG A 30 16.65 -9.26 -3.00
CA ARG A 30 16.35 -9.42 -4.43
C ARG A 30 16.52 -8.11 -5.21
N GLY A 31 17.12 -7.09 -4.59
CA GLY A 31 17.46 -5.81 -5.23
C GLY A 31 16.50 -4.65 -4.93
N ALA A 32 15.45 -4.84 -4.13
CA ALA A 32 14.56 -3.74 -3.75
C ALA A 32 15.29 -2.73 -2.83
N SER A 33 15.08 -1.43 -3.07
CA SER A 33 15.58 -0.35 -2.21
C SER A 33 14.43 0.24 -1.42
N ILE A 34 14.39 0.01 -0.11
CA ILE A 34 13.28 0.50 0.71
C ILE A 34 13.45 1.99 1.00
N ARG A 35 12.37 2.75 0.87
CA ARG A 35 12.22 4.15 1.26
C ARG A 35 11.06 4.25 2.24
N TRP A 36 11.13 5.20 3.17
CA TRP A 36 10.14 5.33 4.23
C TRP A 36 9.46 6.69 4.19
N ALA A 37 8.14 6.69 4.00
CA ALA A 37 7.28 7.82 4.31
C ALA A 37 7.06 7.85 5.82
N ARG A 38 7.57 8.90 6.46
CA ARG A 38 7.61 9.00 7.93
C ARG A 38 6.37 9.65 8.49
N ALA A 39 5.78 9.04 9.51
CA ALA A 39 4.65 9.60 10.23
C ALA A 39 5.08 10.81 11.10
N ALA A 40 4.16 11.73 11.32
CA ALA A 40 4.29 12.84 12.25
C ALA A 40 3.25 12.67 13.37
N GLY A 41 3.68 12.15 14.52
CA GLY A 41 2.77 11.76 15.60
C GLY A 41 1.84 10.63 15.15
N ASP A 42 0.53 10.85 15.26
CA ASP A 42 -0.49 9.88 14.88
C ASP A 42 -0.94 9.97 13.42
N GLY A 43 -0.38 10.91 12.65
CA GLY A 43 -0.71 11.12 11.23
C GLY A 43 0.39 10.64 10.29
N LEU A 44 -0.02 10.08 9.15
CA LEU A 44 0.84 9.81 8.01
C LEU A 44 0.21 10.45 6.77
N GLU A 45 0.65 11.68 6.51
CA GLU A 45 0.11 12.54 5.45
C GLU A 45 0.76 12.27 4.09
N ILE A 46 0.07 12.66 3.01
CA ILE A 46 0.53 12.44 1.63
C ILE A 46 1.86 13.14 1.35
N ASP A 47 2.12 14.30 1.95
CA ASP A 47 3.40 15.02 1.85
C ASP A 47 4.60 14.16 2.30
N ALA A 48 4.40 13.22 3.23
CA ALA A 48 5.46 12.31 3.64
C ALA A 48 5.82 11.32 2.53
N TYR A 49 4.84 10.89 1.74
CA TYR A 49 5.04 10.07 0.55
C TYR A 49 5.63 10.87 -0.60
N GLU A 50 5.18 12.11 -0.82
CA GLU A 50 5.66 12.98 -1.90
C GLU A 50 7.18 13.22 -1.83
N ARG A 51 7.73 13.30 -0.63
CA ARG A 51 9.17 13.49 -0.40
C ARG A 51 10.04 12.29 -0.79
N VAL A 52 9.45 11.10 -0.95
CA VAL A 52 10.20 9.84 -1.13
C VAL A 52 9.78 9.02 -2.35
N ILE A 53 8.61 9.29 -2.93
CA ILE A 53 8.19 8.73 -4.22
C ILE A 53 8.89 9.50 -5.34
N ASP A 54 9.62 8.78 -6.18
CA ASP A 54 10.44 9.31 -7.27
C ASP A 54 10.32 8.43 -8.53
N GLU A 55 11.05 8.80 -9.59
CA GLU A 55 11.03 8.11 -10.89
C GLU A 55 11.65 6.70 -10.83
N ARG A 56 12.34 6.37 -9.72
CA ARG A 56 12.88 5.03 -9.44
C ARG A 56 11.94 4.19 -8.60
N THR A 57 10.80 4.74 -8.17
CA THR A 57 9.78 4.06 -7.41
C THR A 57 9.04 3.08 -8.29
N LEU A 58 9.12 1.81 -7.92
CA LEU A 58 8.41 0.73 -8.58
C LEU A 58 7.01 0.58 -8.00
N ILE A 59 6.91 0.56 -6.67
CA ILE A 59 5.65 0.28 -5.99
C ILE A 59 5.58 0.94 -4.61
N VAL A 60 4.37 1.33 -4.24
CA VAL A 60 4.00 1.92 -2.94
C VAL A 60 2.99 1.00 -2.26
N PRO A 61 3.44 0.07 -1.40
CA PRO A 61 2.57 -0.68 -0.53
C PRO A 61 2.03 0.24 0.57
N ALA A 62 0.71 0.23 0.77
CA ALA A 62 0.06 1.12 1.72
C ALA A 62 -1.13 0.47 2.40
N THR A 63 -1.19 0.63 3.71
CA THR A 63 -2.35 0.23 4.52
C THR A 63 -3.44 1.30 4.44
N HIS A 64 -4.66 0.91 4.07
CA HIS A 64 -5.79 1.85 3.97
C HIS A 64 -6.22 2.36 5.35
N VAL A 65 -6.26 1.48 6.36
CA VAL A 65 -6.59 1.83 7.76
C VAL A 65 -5.55 1.23 8.71
N CYS A 66 -4.81 2.09 9.40
CA CYS A 66 -3.78 1.66 10.35
C CYS A 66 -4.38 0.82 11.48
N PHE A 67 -3.81 -0.35 11.73
CA PHE A 67 -4.32 -1.29 12.73
C PHE A 67 -4.16 -0.79 14.18
N ARG A 68 -3.26 0.17 14.43
CA ARG A 68 -2.95 0.66 15.79
C ARG A 68 -3.84 1.81 16.21
N ASN A 69 -3.98 2.82 15.36
CA ASN A 69 -4.63 4.09 15.71
C ASN A 69 -5.81 4.44 14.79
N GLY A 70 -6.12 3.60 13.80
CA GLY A 70 -7.24 3.84 12.89
C GLY A 70 -7.01 4.96 11.86
N HIS A 71 -5.79 5.50 11.74
CA HIS A 71 -5.45 6.48 10.71
C HIS A 71 -5.85 5.96 9.32
N LYS A 72 -6.53 6.80 8.55
CA LYS A 72 -6.99 6.47 7.20
C LYS A 72 -6.07 7.15 6.21
N THR A 73 -5.34 6.35 5.44
CA THR A 73 -4.51 6.88 4.37
C THR A 73 -5.43 7.32 3.22
N ASP A 74 -5.23 8.53 2.68
CA ASP A 74 -5.97 9.00 1.51
C ASP A 74 -5.52 8.23 0.25
N MET A 75 -6.20 7.10 -0.02
CA MET A 75 -5.90 6.24 -1.16
C MET A 75 -6.00 6.97 -2.50
N ALA A 76 -6.90 7.93 -2.63
CA ALA A 76 -7.09 8.65 -3.88
C ALA A 76 -5.91 9.61 -4.13
N ALA A 77 -5.43 10.29 -3.09
CA ALA A 77 -4.24 11.13 -3.20
C ALA A 77 -2.96 10.30 -3.41
N LEU A 78 -2.82 9.18 -2.70
CA LEU A 78 -1.64 8.33 -2.79
C LEU A 78 -1.49 7.68 -4.18
N THR A 79 -2.58 7.15 -4.73
CA THR A 79 -2.59 6.55 -6.07
C THR A 79 -2.29 7.58 -7.14
N ARG A 80 -2.92 8.75 -7.11
CA ARG A 80 -2.59 9.85 -8.02
C ARG A 80 -1.11 10.21 -7.95
N LEU A 81 -0.57 10.41 -6.74
CA LEU A 81 0.84 10.73 -6.55
C LEU A 81 1.76 9.65 -7.13
N ALA A 82 1.54 8.38 -6.77
CA ALA A 82 2.33 7.26 -7.26
C ALA A 82 2.29 7.14 -8.79
N HIS A 83 1.10 7.22 -9.38
CA HIS A 83 0.90 7.11 -10.82
C HIS A 83 1.53 8.27 -11.59
N THR A 84 1.51 9.50 -11.07
CA THR A 84 2.21 10.63 -11.72
C THR A 84 3.71 10.41 -11.83
N ARG A 85 4.28 9.56 -10.97
CA ARG A 85 5.69 9.15 -11.02
C ARG A 85 5.90 7.79 -11.69
N GLY A 86 4.85 7.14 -12.17
CA GLY A 86 4.89 5.82 -12.81
C GLY A 86 5.08 4.64 -11.86
N ALA A 87 4.81 4.84 -10.56
CA ALA A 87 4.84 3.79 -9.55
C ALA A 87 3.46 3.12 -9.40
N LEU A 88 3.45 1.83 -9.07
CA LEU A 88 2.24 1.07 -8.75
C LEU A 88 1.85 1.26 -7.27
N VAL A 89 0.60 1.00 -6.92
CA VAL A 89 0.09 1.00 -5.55
C VAL A 89 -0.49 -0.35 -5.17
N PHE A 90 -0.03 -0.89 -4.04
CA PHE A 90 -0.51 -2.13 -3.46
C PHE A 90 -1.20 -1.83 -2.12
N VAL A 91 -2.52 -1.99 -2.05
CA VAL A 91 -3.30 -1.64 -0.87
C VAL A 91 -3.51 -2.85 0.04
N ASP A 92 -3.13 -2.71 1.32
CA ASP A 92 -3.62 -3.55 2.41
C ASP A 92 -4.93 -2.96 2.95
N ASP A 93 -6.03 -3.64 2.69
CA ASP A 93 -7.36 -3.19 3.05
C ASP A 93 -8.00 -3.98 4.21
N TYR A 94 -7.20 -4.79 4.93
CA TYR A 94 -7.73 -5.73 5.92
C TYR A 94 -8.50 -5.06 7.07
N GLN A 95 -8.21 -3.80 7.39
CA GLN A 95 -8.91 -3.03 8.43
C GLN A 95 -10.09 -2.18 7.89
N ARG A 96 -10.34 -2.18 6.58
CA ARG A 96 -11.38 -1.36 5.95
C ARG A 96 -12.47 -2.20 5.27
N THR A 97 -12.12 -3.30 4.62
CA THR A 97 -13.10 -4.13 3.90
C THR A 97 -14.20 -4.59 4.85
N GLY A 98 -15.46 -4.26 4.53
CA GLY A 98 -16.64 -4.56 5.34
C GLY A 98 -17.03 -3.47 6.34
N SER A 99 -16.13 -2.55 6.71
CA SER A 99 -16.44 -1.38 7.57
C SER A 99 -16.80 -0.12 6.78
N GLY A 100 -16.73 -0.17 5.46
CA GLY A 100 -17.31 0.85 4.58
C GLY A 100 -17.02 0.60 3.10
N PRO A 101 -17.49 1.50 2.23
CA PRO A 101 -17.38 1.33 0.79
C PRO A 101 -15.94 1.48 0.32
N ILE A 102 -15.63 0.73 -0.74
CA ILE A 102 -14.37 0.77 -1.46
C ILE A 102 -14.69 0.59 -2.93
N ASP A 103 -14.23 1.52 -3.74
CA ASP A 103 -14.31 1.44 -5.19
C ASP A 103 -12.87 1.44 -5.72
N VAL A 104 -12.36 0.25 -6.03
CA VAL A 104 -10.97 0.07 -6.50
C VAL A 104 -10.72 0.75 -7.84
N HIS A 105 -11.76 0.93 -8.67
CA HIS A 105 -11.65 1.61 -9.95
C HIS A 105 -11.60 3.12 -9.76
N ALA A 106 -12.52 3.68 -8.97
CA ALA A 106 -12.55 5.12 -8.68
C ALA A 106 -11.29 5.59 -7.92
N LEU A 107 -10.74 4.72 -7.07
CA LEU A 107 -9.50 4.99 -6.33
C LEU A 107 -8.23 4.72 -7.16
N GLY A 108 -8.32 4.15 -8.35
CA GLY A 108 -7.14 3.85 -9.17
C GLY A 108 -6.19 2.82 -8.55
N ILE A 109 -6.68 1.90 -7.71
CA ILE A 109 -5.82 0.92 -7.04
C ILE A 109 -5.29 -0.09 -8.07
N ASP A 110 -3.98 -0.37 -8.06
CA ASP A 110 -3.37 -1.37 -8.95
C ASP A 110 -3.53 -2.79 -8.38
N PHE A 111 -3.29 -2.95 -7.07
CA PHE A 111 -3.48 -4.19 -6.35
C PHE A 111 -4.14 -3.92 -5.00
N MET A 112 -5.06 -4.77 -4.57
CA MET A 112 -5.65 -4.69 -3.22
C MET A 112 -5.75 -6.07 -2.61
N VAL A 113 -5.25 -6.25 -1.39
CA VAL A 113 -5.40 -7.47 -0.60
C VAL A 113 -6.26 -7.21 0.63
N THR A 114 -7.09 -8.18 1.00
CA THR A 114 -7.86 -8.14 2.24
C THR A 114 -8.30 -9.54 2.67
N GLY A 115 -8.95 -9.66 3.82
CA GLY A 115 -9.47 -10.91 4.35
C GLY A 115 -10.86 -10.80 4.95
N CYS A 116 -11.51 -11.95 5.11
CA CYS A 116 -12.92 -12.02 5.45
C CYS A 116 -13.21 -12.06 6.96
N LEU A 117 -12.19 -12.29 7.80
CA LEU A 117 -12.36 -12.54 9.24
C LEU A 117 -12.90 -11.35 10.03
N LYS A 118 -12.51 -10.12 9.66
CA LYS A 118 -12.84 -8.92 10.45
C LYS A 118 -14.22 -8.40 10.10
N TYR A 119 -14.30 -7.33 9.32
CA TYR A 119 -15.55 -6.60 9.15
C TYR A 119 -16.46 -7.17 8.06
N LEU A 120 -16.02 -8.20 7.35
CA LEU A 120 -16.89 -9.06 6.54
C LEU A 120 -17.57 -10.16 7.36
N LEU A 121 -17.22 -10.32 8.64
CA LEU A 121 -17.83 -11.25 9.60
C LEU A 121 -17.87 -12.71 9.09
N ALA A 122 -16.83 -13.12 8.36
CA ALA A 122 -16.73 -14.43 7.72
C ALA A 122 -15.56 -15.25 8.30
N ALA A 123 -15.33 -16.44 7.75
CA ALA A 123 -14.36 -17.38 8.28
C ALA A 123 -12.91 -16.85 8.19
N ALA A 124 -12.12 -17.20 9.21
CA ALA A 124 -10.66 -17.08 9.16
C ALA A 124 -10.09 -17.93 8.02
N GLY A 125 -8.98 -17.47 7.42
CA GLY A 125 -8.28 -18.19 6.35
C GLY A 125 -8.80 -17.92 4.94
N VAL A 126 -9.87 -17.13 4.77
CA VAL A 126 -10.33 -16.66 3.46
C VAL A 126 -9.84 -15.24 3.21
N ALA A 127 -9.19 -15.03 2.07
CA ALA A 127 -8.66 -13.77 1.60
C ALA A 127 -8.80 -13.65 0.08
N PHE A 128 -8.76 -12.42 -0.42
CA PHE A 128 -8.77 -12.18 -1.86
C PHE A 128 -7.77 -11.08 -2.24
N LEU A 129 -7.28 -11.17 -3.47
CA LEU A 129 -6.41 -10.19 -4.12
C LEU A 129 -7.16 -9.68 -5.36
N TYR A 130 -7.42 -8.39 -5.38
CA TYR A 130 -7.76 -7.67 -6.60
C TYR A 130 -6.48 -7.27 -7.32
N VAL A 131 -6.49 -7.46 -8.65
CA VAL A 131 -5.43 -7.03 -9.56
C VAL A 131 -6.12 -6.26 -10.69
N ARG A 132 -5.71 -5.02 -10.92
CA ARG A 132 -6.21 -4.25 -12.07
C ARG A 132 -5.84 -4.97 -13.36
N ARG A 133 -6.76 -5.00 -14.32
CA ARG A 133 -6.63 -5.78 -15.55
C ARG A 133 -5.70 -5.15 -16.59
N ASP A 134 -5.50 -3.84 -16.49
CA ASP A 134 -4.83 -3.00 -17.49
C ASP A 134 -3.41 -2.62 -17.04
#